data_AF-A0A3C1IH07-F1
#
_entry.id   AF-A0A3C1IH07-F1
#
_cell.length_a   1.000
_cell.length_b   1.000
_cell.length_c   1.000
_cell.angle_alpha   90.00
_cell.angle_beta   90.00
_cell.angle_gamma   90.00
#
_symmetry.space_group_name_H-M   'P 1'
#
loop_
_entity.id
_entity.type
_entity.pdbx_description
1 polymer ?
#
loop_
_entity_poly.entity_id
_entity_poly.type
_entity_poly.pdbx_seq_one_letter_code
_entity_poly.pdbx_strand_id
1 'polypeptide(L)'
;AKVKKNVPEEAMSIVAETTEPAKLADLVSGHLGIEVENKQELLETLSVSERLEKVYGLMQGEMSVLKVERKIKTRVKTQMERTQREYYLNEQM
;
A
#
# COMPACT_ATOMS: atom_id res chain seq x y z
N ALA A 1 -9.21 7.71 -3.74
CA ALA A 1 -8.00 6.88 -3.57
C ALA A 1 -7.06 7.61 -2.61
N LYS A 2 -7.24 7.61 -1.28
CA LYS A 2 -7.67 6.55 -0.35
C LYS A 2 -6.98 5.23 -0.69
N VAL A 3 -5.72 5.14 -0.25
CA VAL A 3 -5.05 3.86 0.02
C VAL A 3 -6.07 3.03 0.79
N LYS A 4 -6.50 1.91 0.22
CA LYS A 4 -7.34 0.97 0.96
C LYS A 4 -6.53 0.59 2.20
N LYS A 5 -7.09 0.89 3.37
CA LYS A 5 -6.54 0.79 4.74
C LYS A 5 -5.74 2.01 5.21
N ASN A 6 -6.47 2.94 5.84
CA ASN A 6 -5.90 3.73 6.94
C ASN A 6 -5.47 2.72 8.01
N VAL A 7 -4.19 2.32 8.01
CA VAL A 7 -3.63 1.62 9.16
C VAL A 7 -3.79 2.57 10.36
N PRO A 8 -4.48 2.18 11.44
CA PRO A 8 -4.62 3.03 12.61
C PRO A 8 -3.24 3.45 13.13
N GLU A 9 -3.09 4.68 13.63
CA GLU A 9 -1.82 5.15 14.22
C GLU A 9 -1.39 4.23 15.38
N GLU A 10 -2.35 3.72 16.15
CA GLU A 10 -2.13 2.72 17.20
C GLU A 10 -1.46 1.46 16.66
N ALA A 11 -1.91 0.95 15.51
CA ALA A 11 -1.31 -0.23 14.89
C ALA A 11 0.12 0.04 14.40
N MET A 12 0.42 1.26 13.93
CA MET A 12 1.78 1.67 13.57
C MET A 12 2.70 1.74 14.81
N SER A 13 2.20 2.25 15.94
CA SER A 13 2.95 2.28 17.21
C SER A 13 3.27 0.88 17.70
N ILE A 14 2.26 -0.01 17.67
CA ILE A 14 2.43 -1.41 18.09
C ILE A 14 3.47 -2.12 17.22
N VAL A 15 3.43 -1.93 15.89
CA VAL A 15 4.43 -2.50 14.99
C VAL A 15 5.84 -1.98 15.28
N ALA A 16 5.99 -0.68 15.58
CA ALA A 16 7.29 -0.08 15.88
C ALA A 16 7.90 -0.56 17.21
N GLU A 17 7.07 -0.88 18.20
CA GLU A 17 7.49 -1.36 19.52
C GLU A 17 7.67 -2.90 19.56
N THR A 18 7.16 -3.62 18.57
CA THR A 18 7.23 -5.09 18.54
C THR A 18 8.65 -5.57 18.25
N THR A 19 9.25 -6.25 19.21
CA THR A 19 10.59 -6.87 19.10
C THR A 19 10.56 -8.35 18.75
N GLU A 20 9.42 -9.02 18.97
CA GLU A 20 9.25 -10.44 18.69
C GLU A 20 9.02 -10.66 17.18
N PRO A 21 9.92 -11.36 16.47
CA PRO A 21 9.86 -11.42 15.00
C PRO A 21 8.61 -12.13 14.45
N ALA A 22 8.11 -13.14 15.17
CA ALA A 22 6.88 -13.85 14.80
C ALA A 22 5.66 -12.91 14.86
N LYS A 23 5.50 -12.18 15.96
CA LYS A 23 4.42 -11.19 16.13
C LYS A 23 4.52 -10.07 15.10
N LEU A 24 5.73 -9.61 14.79
CA LEU A 24 5.94 -8.58 13.79
C LEU A 24 5.41 -9.03 12.42
N ALA A 25 5.76 -10.24 11.98
CA ALA A 25 5.28 -10.80 10.72
C ALA A 25 3.74 -10.90 10.67
N ASP A 26 3.13 -11.34 11.77
CA ASP A 26 1.69 -11.55 11.88
C ASP A 26 0.92 -10.22 11.92
N LEU A 27 1.43 -9.22 12.64
CA LEU A 27 0.85 -7.88 12.70
C LEU A 27 0.90 -7.17 11.34
N VAL A 28 2.06 -7.21 10.68
CA VAL A 28 2.23 -6.58 9.37
C VAL A 28 1.35 -7.26 8.32
N SER A 29 1.32 -8.59 8.29
CA SER A 29 0.49 -9.34 7.33
C SER A 29 -1.02 -9.13 7.52
N GLY A 30 -1.49 -8.92 8.75
CA GLY A 30 -2.88 -8.56 9.04
C GLY A 30 -3.32 -7.25 8.37
N HIS A 31 -2.41 -6.26 8.34
CA HIS A 31 -2.67 -4.97 7.74
C HIS A 31 -2.40 -4.91 6.22
N LEU A 32 -1.70 -5.90 5.65
CA LEU A 32 -1.48 -5.96 4.19
C LEU A 32 -2.77 -6.09 3.39
N GLY A 33 -2.80 -5.41 2.24
CA GLY A 33 -3.90 -5.38 1.27
C GLY A 33 -3.92 -6.57 0.30
N ILE A 34 -3.25 -7.67 0.65
CA ILE A 34 -3.07 -8.84 -0.21
C ILE A 34 -4.26 -9.80 -0.19
N GLU A 35 -4.37 -10.60 -1.26
CA GLU A 35 -5.35 -11.68 -1.42
C GLU A 35 -5.30 -12.72 -0.31
N VAL A 36 -6.41 -13.43 -0.09
CA VAL A 36 -6.57 -14.39 1.01
C VAL A 36 -5.62 -15.57 0.86
N GLU A 37 -5.37 -16.02 -0.36
CA GLU A 37 -4.45 -17.11 -0.69
C GLU A 37 -3.03 -16.80 -0.19
N ASN A 38 -2.55 -15.57 -0.40
CA ASN A 38 -1.24 -15.14 0.08
C ASN A 38 -1.21 -15.07 1.61
N LYS A 39 -2.31 -14.68 2.26
CA LYS A 39 -2.40 -14.70 3.74
C LYS A 39 -2.35 -16.13 4.30
N GLN A 40 -3.00 -17.06 3.62
CA GLN A 40 -2.96 -18.46 3.99
C GLN A 40 -1.55 -19.04 3.85
N GLU A 41 -0.85 -18.71 2.76
CA GLU A 41 0.54 -19.14 2.57
C GLU A 41 1.47 -18.61 3.68
N LEU A 42 1.27 -17.36 4.11
CA LEU A 42 2.00 -16.81 5.26
C LEU A 42 1.68 -17.58 6.55
N LEU A 43 0.41 -17.90 6.80
CA LEU A 43 -0.02 -18.65 8.00
C LEU A 43 0.59 -20.06 8.05
N GLU A 44 0.73 -20.71 6.89
CA GLU A 44 1.32 -22.04 6.76
C GLU A 44 2.86 -22.02 6.82
N THR A 45 3.48 -20.85 6.69
CA THR A 45 4.94 -20.69 6.78
C THR A 45 5.37 -20.67 8.25
N LEU A 46 5.75 -21.83 8.78
CA LEU A 46 6.13 -22.02 10.19
C LEU A 46 7.49 -21.38 10.55
N SER A 47 8.41 -21.33 9.58
CA SER A 47 9.70 -20.67 9.76
C SER A 47 9.50 -19.16 9.81
N VAL A 48 9.81 -18.55 10.95
CA VAL A 48 9.63 -17.11 11.17
C VAL A 48 10.48 -16.28 10.20
N SER A 49 11.72 -16.72 9.94
CA SER A 49 12.61 -16.05 8.98
C SER A 49 12.03 -16.06 7.56
N GLU A 50 11.57 -17.22 7.09
CA GLU A 50 10.93 -17.33 5.77
C GLU A 50 9.64 -16.51 5.71
N ARG A 51 8.85 -16.51 6.78
CA ARG A 51 7.61 -15.73 6.84
C ARG A 51 7.89 -14.24 6.74
N LEU A 52 8.93 -13.74 7.42
CA LEU A 52 9.36 -12.34 7.32
C LEU A 52 9.84 -11.97 5.92
N GLU A 53 10.61 -12.82 5.27
CA GLU A 53 11.05 -12.61 3.88
C GLU A 53 9.87 -12.55 2.92
N LYS A 54 8.90 -13.47 3.05
CA LYS A 54 7.67 -13.46 2.25
C LYS A 54 6.84 -12.19 2.49
N VAL A 55 6.63 -11.80 3.74
CA VAL A 55 5.93 -10.55 4.10
C VAL A 55 6.63 -9.35 3.45
N TYR A 56 7.95 -9.28 3.51
CA TYR A 56 8.72 -8.21 2.91
C TYR A 56 8.57 -8.17 1.38
N GLY A 57 8.63 -9.32 0.70
CA GLY A 57 8.41 -9.42 -0.74
C GLY A 57 7.01 -8.93 -1.16
N LEU A 58 5.98 -9.34 -0.42
CA LEU A 58 4.60 -8.89 -0.65
C LEU A 58 4.46 -7.37 -0.44
N MET A 59 5.09 -6.80 0.59
CA MET A 59 5.15 -5.36 0.81
C MET A 59 5.79 -4.60 -0.36
N GLN A 60 6.88 -5.13 -0.91
CA GLN A 60 7.55 -4.52 -2.06
C GLN A 60 6.66 -4.51 -3.31
N GLY A 61 5.92 -5.61 -3.55
CA GLY A 61 4.94 -5.69 -4.64
C GLY A 61 3.85 -4.61 -4.51
N GLU A 62 3.24 -4.51 -3.33
CA GLU A 62 2.21 -3.51 -3.03
C GLU A 62 2.74 -2.07 -3.21
N MET A 63 3.96 -1.80 -2.73
CA MET A 63 4.60 -0.49 -2.89
C MET A 63 4.77 -0.12 -4.38
N SER A 64 5.14 -1.09 -5.22
CA SER A 64 5.28 -0.88 -6.67
C SER A 64 3.95 -0.48 -7.31
N VAL A 65 2.88 -1.24 -7.00
CA VAL A 65 1.52 -0.95 -7.49
C VAL A 65 1.08 0.46 -7.07
N LEU A 66 1.21 0.79 -5.78
CA LEU A 66 0.86 2.11 -5.25
C LEU A 66 1.63 3.25 -5.93
N LYS A 67 2.91 3.03 -6.27
CA LYS A 67 3.73 4.03 -6.98
C LYS A 67 3.21 4.28 -8.39
N VAL A 68 2.82 3.22 -9.11
CA VAL A 68 2.22 3.31 -10.45
C VAL A 68 0.87 4.02 -10.38
N GLU A 69 0.00 3.63 -9.45
CA GLU A 69 -1.31 4.28 -9.25
C GLU A 69 -1.17 5.78 -8.97
N ARG A 70 -0.25 6.16 -8.07
CA ARG A 70 0.04 7.58 -7.79
C ARG A 70 0.47 8.33 -9.05
N LYS A 71 1.38 7.74 -9.85
CA LYS A 71 1.85 8.35 -11.10
C LYS A 71 0.71 8.56 -12.09
N ILE A 72 -0.18 7.58 -12.24
CA ILE A 72 -1.38 7.70 -13.10
C ILE A 72 -2.28 8.81 -12.59
N LYS A 73 -2.60 8.80 -11.29
CA LYS A 73 -3.49 9.79 -10.67
C LYS A 73 -2.96 11.23 -10.83
N THR A 74 -1.66 11.44 -10.63
CA THR A 74 -1.02 12.75 -10.83
C THR A 74 -1.13 13.19 -12.28
N ARG A 75 -0.84 12.30 -13.25
CA ARG A 75 -0.95 12.61 -14.69
C ARG A 75 -2.37 13.02 -15.08
N VAL A 76 -3.37 12.25 -14.63
CA VAL A 76 -4.78 12.54 -14.89
C VAL A 76 -5.16 13.91 -14.31
N LYS A 77 -4.75 14.20 -13.07
CA LYS A 77 -5.04 15.50 -12.43
C LYS A 77 -4.43 16.67 -13.23
N THR A 78 -3.16 16.58 -13.60
CA THR A 78 -2.49 17.63 -14.39
C THR A 78 -3.13 17.82 -15.76
N GLN A 79 -3.54 16.73 -16.42
CA GLN A 79 -4.23 16.81 -17.72
C GLN A 79 -5.60 17.50 -17.57
N MET A 80 -6.37 17.15 -16.55
CA MET A 80 -7.67 17.79 -16.26
C MET A 80 -7.52 19.29 -16.00
N GLU A 81 -6.56 19.70 -15.17
CA GLU A 81 -6.30 21.11 -14.87
C GLU A 81 -5.94 21.90 -16.14
N ARG A 82 -5.16 21.31 -17.05
CA ARG A 82 -4.82 21.93 -18.33
C ARG A 82 -6.04 22.08 -19.23
N THR A 83 -6.84 21.03 -19.39
CA THR A 83 -8.06 21.07 -20.21
C THR A 83 -9.06 22.10 -19.68
N GLN A 84 -9.24 22.17 -18.36
CA GLN A 84 -10.12 23.17 -17.74
C GLN A 84 -9.62 24.60 -17.97
N ARG A 85 -8.30 24.82 -17.91
CA ARG A 85 -7.69 26.12 -18.21
C ARG A 85 -7.86 26.52 -19.67
N GLU A 86 -7.62 25.61 -20.61
CA GLU A 86 -7.79 25.86 -22.05
C GLU A 86 -9.26 26.17 -22.39
N TYR A 87 -10.20 25.43 -21.80
CA TYR A 87 -11.64 25.70 -21.93
C TYR A 87 -12.00 27.12 -21.47
N TYR A 88 -11.57 27.49 -20.26
CA TYR A 88 -11.85 28.81 -19.69
C TYR A 88 -11.27 29.96 -20.54
N LEU A 89 -10.03 29.81 -21.05
CA LEU A 89 -9.39 30.82 -21.88
C LEU A 89 -10.09 31.01 -23.23
N ASN A 90 -10.57 29.92 -23.84
CA ASN A 90 -11.30 30.00 -25.10
C ASN A 90 -12.69 30.62 -24.94
N GLU A 91 -13.34 30.49 -23.78
CA GLU A 91 -14.65 31.09 -23.50
C GLU A 91 -14.56 32.57 -23.12
N GLN A 92 -13.36 33.06 -22.76
CA GLN A 92 -13.08 34.48 -22.52
C GLN A 92 -12.65 35.29 -23.76
N MET A 93 -12.39 34.63 -24.90
CA MET A 93 -12.12 35.28 -26.20
C MET A 93 -13.39 35.37 -27.03
#